data_AF-W9PV00-F1
#
_entry.id   AF-W9PV00-F1
#
_cell.length_a   1.000
_cell.length_b   1.000
_cell.length_c   1.000
_cell.angle_alpha   90.00
_cell.angle_beta   90.00
_cell.angle_gamma   90.00
#
_symmetry.space_group_name_H-M   'P 1'
#
loop_
_entity.id
_entity.type
_entity.pdbx_description
1 polymer ?
#
loop_
_entity_poly.entity_id
_entity_poly.type
_entity_poly.pdbx_seq_one_letter_code
_entity_poly.pdbx_strand_id
1 'polypeptide(L)'
;MPICIECRHPVKTLWTAYSGAGDKASGHNIRLTVCRNCGRFCDKYVEHDFVVLFIDLVLIKPQVYRHLLYNTLMRDDDRLDPSVIRLGTLLLLFDVYLTWARLEKQMVPDAIPGASNLGKLSQQPIVFQYLFFLIFCALSTAAFHVSIRFLTSSAFSPLNLLGILPRYTRPNSVSTALLVSSSTKLFPILMVIWDYDVPASARSLGWAVVANNVEALRILLDCNYVIACLLAIAGAASRWVVGRAVLLAAGLADVDSIGESGVAADGKALWALLMYAKEWAGRLAVG
;
A
#
# COMPACT_ATOMS: atom_id res chain seq x y z
N MET A 1 -0.69 -10.63 22.19
CA MET A 1 -0.89 -9.63 23.28
C MET A 1 -1.03 -8.24 22.68
N PRO A 2 -2.03 -7.43 23.06
CA PRO A 2 -2.24 -6.11 22.49
C PRO A 2 -1.21 -5.09 23.00
N ILE A 3 -1.07 -3.98 22.28
CA ILE A 3 -0.13 -2.90 22.60
C ILE A 3 -0.85 -1.56 22.74
N CYS A 4 -0.24 -0.63 23.46
CA CYS A 4 -0.68 0.76 23.46
C CYS A 4 -0.36 1.44 22.11
N ILE A 5 -1.37 2.05 21.48
CA ILE A 5 -1.20 2.73 20.18
C ILE A 5 -0.31 3.98 20.27
N GLU A 6 -0.10 4.53 21.46
CA GLU A 6 0.72 5.73 21.68
C GLU A 6 2.21 5.38 21.88
N CYS A 7 2.50 4.52 22.86
CA CYS A 7 3.87 4.23 23.30
C CYS A 7 4.36 2.81 23.01
N ARG A 8 3.55 1.96 22.34
CA ARG A 8 3.83 0.55 22.02
C ARG A 8 4.09 -0.37 23.22
N HIS A 9 3.88 0.10 24.44
CA HIS A 9 4.00 -0.74 25.63
C HIS A 9 2.96 -1.86 25.59
N PRO A 10 3.33 -3.14 25.85
CA PRO A 10 2.39 -4.25 25.86
C PRO A 10 1.38 -4.09 26.99
N VAL A 11 0.11 -4.41 26.73
CA VAL A 11 -0.99 -4.28 27.69
C VAL A 11 -1.75 -5.59 27.76
N LYS A 12 -2.27 -5.93 28.94
CA LYS A 12 -3.05 -7.16 29.14
C LYS A 12 -4.44 -7.08 28.50
N THR A 13 -5.15 -5.97 28.72
CA THR A 13 -6.51 -5.72 28.22
C THR A 13 -6.64 -4.28 27.73
N LEU A 14 -7.21 -4.08 26.54
CA LEU A 14 -7.41 -2.74 25.96
C LEU A 14 -8.63 -2.03 26.55
N TRP A 15 -9.63 -2.79 26.97
CA TRP A 15 -10.88 -2.29 27.53
C TRP A 15 -11.45 -3.32 28.51
N THR A 16 -12.38 -2.86 29.35
CA THR A 16 -13.19 -3.69 30.25
C THR A 16 -14.66 -3.43 29.98
N ALA A 17 -15.45 -4.48 29.69
CA ALA A 17 -16.91 -4.36 29.62
C ALA A 17 -17.52 -4.45 31.02
N TYR A 18 -18.47 -3.57 31.29
CA TYR A 18 -19.33 -3.66 32.48
C TYR A 18 -20.69 -4.24 32.08
N SER A 19 -20.96 -5.47 32.49
CA SER A 19 -22.24 -6.15 32.33
C SER A 19 -23.24 -5.63 33.36
N GLY A 20 -23.88 -4.47 33.13
CA GLY A 20 -24.71 -3.87 34.17
C GLY A 20 -25.88 -2.97 33.76
N ALA A 21 -25.99 -2.51 32.52
CA ALA A 21 -27.16 -1.74 32.06
C ALA A 21 -27.72 -2.40 30.81
N GLY A 22 -28.69 -3.28 31.02
CA GLY A 22 -29.43 -3.93 29.97
C GLY A 22 -30.35 -2.92 29.31
N ASP A 23 -29.87 -2.29 28.25
CA ASP A 23 -30.70 -1.79 27.16
C ASP A 23 -29.89 -1.91 25.88
N LYS A 24 -30.36 -2.76 24.95
CA LYS A 24 -29.75 -2.96 23.62
C LYS A 24 -29.72 -1.67 22.78
N ALA A 25 -30.30 -0.58 23.28
CA ALA A 25 -30.34 0.76 22.68
C ALA A 25 -29.21 1.68 23.17
N SER A 26 -28.62 1.44 24.35
CA SER A 26 -27.45 2.19 24.84
C SER A 26 -26.19 1.36 24.60
N GLY A 27 -25.23 1.91 23.87
CA GLY A 27 -24.02 1.22 23.41
C GLY A 27 -23.29 0.38 24.46
N HIS A 28 -22.46 -0.54 23.99
CA HIS A 28 -21.63 -1.39 24.84
C HIS A 28 -20.91 -0.52 25.88
N ASN A 29 -21.21 -0.69 27.17
CA ASN A 29 -20.57 0.06 28.25
C ASN A 29 -19.14 -0.48 28.46
N ILE A 30 -18.25 -0.10 27.55
CA ILE A 30 -16.83 -0.42 27.58
C ILE A 30 -16.08 0.78 28.16
N ARG A 31 -15.14 0.50 29.05
CA ARG A 31 -14.20 1.50 29.57
C ARG A 31 -12.81 1.19 29.03
N LEU A 32 -12.21 2.17 28.34
CA LEU A 32 -10.86 2.04 27.82
C LEU A 32 -9.84 1.98 28.97
N THR A 33 -8.87 1.08 28.84
CA THR A 33 -7.76 0.95 29.78
C THR A 33 -6.79 2.12 29.59
N VAL A 34 -6.27 2.68 30.68
CA VAL A 34 -5.22 3.70 30.66
C VAL A 34 -3.85 3.01 30.70
N CYS A 35 -2.93 3.43 29.83
CA CYS A 35 -1.58 2.89 29.77
C CYS A 35 -0.76 3.34 30.97
N ARG A 36 -0.11 2.40 31.66
CA ARG A 36 0.74 2.69 32.83
C ARG A 36 2.04 3.43 32.48
N ASN A 37 2.49 3.36 31.23
CA ASN A 37 3.74 3.96 30.79
C ASN A 37 3.57 5.42 30.33
N CYS A 38 2.55 5.72 29.52
CA CYS A 38 2.34 7.07 28.96
C CYS A 38 1.15 7.83 29.56
N GLY A 39 0.32 7.19 30.40
CA GLY A 39 -0.85 7.82 31.02
C GLY A 39 -2.02 8.12 30.06
N ARG A 40 -1.89 7.80 28.77
CA ARG A 40 -2.96 7.96 27.76
C ARG A 40 -3.80 6.67 27.66
N PHE A 41 -4.99 6.77 27.07
CA PHE A 41 -5.79 5.58 26.74
C PHE A 41 -5.02 4.64 25.81
N CYS A 42 -5.04 3.34 26.13
CA CYS A 42 -4.27 2.32 25.42
C CYS A 42 -4.62 2.25 23.94
N ASP A 43 -5.91 2.32 23.62
CA ASP A 43 -6.40 2.30 22.25
C ASP A 43 -7.76 3.00 22.15
N LYS A 44 -7.78 4.21 21.57
CA LYS A 44 -9.03 4.96 21.37
C LYS A 44 -9.88 4.40 20.22
N TYR A 45 -9.27 3.72 19.25
CA TYR A 45 -9.96 3.32 18.02
C TYR A 45 -10.94 2.16 18.25
N VAL A 46 -10.89 1.51 19.41
CA VAL A 46 -11.88 0.50 19.82
C VAL A 46 -13.31 1.03 19.81
N GLU A 47 -13.50 2.32 20.13
CA GLU A 47 -14.81 2.98 20.14
C GLU A 47 -15.17 3.64 18.80
N HIS A 48 -14.22 3.75 17.87
CA HIS A 48 -14.43 4.50 16.64
C HIS A 48 -14.94 3.59 15.52
N ASP A 49 -15.84 4.11 14.71
CA ASP A 49 -16.32 3.42 13.50
C ASP A 49 -15.24 3.36 12.41
N PHE A 50 -15.40 2.37 11.52
CA PHE A 50 -14.48 2.13 10.39
C PHE A 50 -14.23 3.37 9.52
N VAL A 51 -15.18 4.30 9.42
CA VAL A 51 -15.02 5.55 8.65
C VAL A 51 -13.93 6.42 9.26
N VAL A 52 -13.89 6.56 10.59
CA VAL A 52 -12.86 7.37 11.25
C VAL A 52 -11.50 6.69 11.16
N LEU A 53 -11.47 5.36 11.31
CA LEU A 53 -10.25 4.58 11.10
C LEU A 53 -9.72 4.78 9.67
N PHE A 54 -10.59 4.76 8.66
CA PHE A 54 -10.21 4.99 7.27
C PHE A 54 -9.64 6.39 7.05
N ILE A 55 -10.28 7.45 7.58
CA ILE A 55 -9.78 8.83 7.47
C ILE A 55 -8.38 8.94 8.11
N ASP A 56 -8.22 8.42 9.32
CA ASP A 56 -6.93 8.49 10.02
C ASP A 56 -5.84 7.66 9.33
N LEU A 57 -6.23 6.59 8.62
CA LEU A 57 -5.32 5.76 7.83
C LEU A 57 -4.85 6.50 6.58
N VAL A 58 -5.75 7.24 5.94
CA VAL A 58 -5.45 8.11 4.80
C VAL A 58 -4.55 9.27 5.20
N LEU A 59 -4.75 9.80 6.42
CA LEU A 59 -3.88 10.82 7.02
C LEU A 59 -2.55 10.26 7.52
N ILE A 60 -2.24 8.99 7.26
CA ILE A 60 -0.99 8.32 7.63
C ILE A 60 -0.71 8.47 9.13
N LYS A 61 -1.77 8.43 9.96
CA LYS A 61 -1.60 8.53 11.41
C LYS A 61 -1.01 7.24 11.96
N PRO A 62 0.12 7.27 12.69
CA PRO A 62 0.76 6.04 13.17
C PRO A 62 -0.10 5.26 14.17
N GLN A 63 -1.05 5.93 14.84
CA GLN A 63 -1.90 5.31 15.85
C GLN A 63 -2.88 4.30 15.26
N VAL A 64 -3.50 4.61 14.11
CA VAL A 64 -4.46 3.69 13.48
C VAL A 64 -3.76 2.47 12.88
N TYR A 65 -2.53 2.65 12.39
CA TYR A 65 -1.68 1.54 11.98
C TYR A 65 -1.41 0.59 13.13
N ARG A 66 -1.10 1.11 14.33
CA ARG A 66 -0.85 0.25 15.50
C ARG A 66 -2.11 -0.46 15.97
N HIS A 67 -3.26 0.23 15.92
CA HIS A 67 -4.56 -0.39 16.19
C HIS A 67 -4.85 -1.54 15.22
N LEU A 68 -4.84 -1.25 13.91
CA LEU A 68 -5.16 -2.23 12.88
C LEU A 68 -4.18 -3.39 12.88
N LEU A 69 -2.88 -3.13 12.94
CA LEU A 69 -1.87 -4.18 12.88
C LEU A 69 -1.86 -4.99 14.19
N TYR A 70 -1.59 -4.37 15.33
CA TYR A 70 -1.30 -5.15 16.55
C TYR A 70 -2.53 -5.49 17.41
N ASN A 71 -3.62 -4.72 17.30
CA ASN A 71 -4.78 -4.87 18.19
C ASN A 71 -6.00 -5.50 17.51
N THR A 72 -6.09 -5.44 16.17
CA THR A 72 -7.27 -5.94 15.43
C THR A 72 -6.94 -7.06 14.44
N LEU A 73 -6.05 -6.83 13.48
CA LEU A 73 -5.84 -7.71 12.31
C LEU A 73 -4.73 -8.75 12.50
N MET A 74 -3.74 -8.51 13.37
CA MET A 74 -2.72 -9.53 13.66
C MET A 74 -3.12 -10.32 14.91
N ARG A 75 -4.15 -11.17 14.76
CA ARG A 75 -4.40 -12.25 15.72
C ARG A 75 -3.20 -13.20 15.76
N ASP A 76 -3.01 -13.87 16.90
CA ASP A 76 -1.76 -14.56 17.24
C ASP A 76 -1.30 -15.63 16.22
N ASP A 77 -2.17 -16.08 15.30
CA ASP A 77 -1.92 -17.16 14.32
C ASP A 77 -1.40 -16.72 12.92
N ASP A 78 -1.05 -15.45 12.68
CA ASP A 78 -0.58 -14.91 11.37
C ASP A 78 -1.47 -15.35 10.18
N ARG A 79 -2.79 -15.44 10.38
CA ARG A 79 -3.73 -15.77 9.31
C ARG A 79 -4.21 -14.49 8.63
N LEU A 80 -4.45 -14.55 7.32
CA LEU A 80 -5.11 -13.46 6.60
C LEU A 80 -6.60 -13.46 6.96
N ASP A 81 -7.04 -12.41 7.64
CA ASP A 81 -8.44 -12.26 7.99
C ASP A 81 -9.33 -12.16 6.73
N PRO A 82 -10.56 -12.69 6.75
CA PRO A 82 -11.49 -12.59 5.61
C PRO A 82 -11.78 -11.15 5.17
N SER A 83 -11.74 -10.19 6.10
CA SER A 83 -11.89 -8.76 5.80
C SER A 83 -10.73 -8.21 4.96
N VAL A 84 -9.50 -8.63 5.25
CA VAL A 84 -8.29 -8.25 4.51
C VAL A 84 -8.30 -8.89 3.13
N ILE A 85 -8.76 -10.14 3.02
CA ILE A 85 -8.94 -10.80 1.71
C ILE A 85 -9.97 -10.04 0.88
N ARG A 86 -11.10 -9.66 1.48
CA ARG A 86 -12.13 -8.86 0.79
C ARG A 86 -11.58 -7.50 0.33
N LEU A 87 -10.81 -6.82 1.17
CA LEU A 87 -10.13 -5.57 0.81
C LEU A 87 -9.13 -5.81 -0.34
N GLY A 88 -8.34 -6.88 -0.28
CA GLY A 88 -7.39 -7.23 -1.33
C GLY A 88 -8.06 -7.52 -2.67
N THR A 89 -9.17 -8.25 -2.67
CA THR A 89 -9.99 -8.47 -3.87
C THR A 89 -10.53 -7.17 -4.42
N LEU A 90 -11.05 -6.28 -3.56
CA LEU A 90 -11.53 -4.95 -3.98
C LEU A 90 -10.41 -4.12 -4.62
N LEU A 91 -9.24 -4.05 -3.98
CA LEU A 91 -8.07 -3.34 -4.49
C LEU A 91 -7.57 -3.90 -5.82
N LEU A 92 -7.60 -5.23 -5.99
CA LEU A 92 -7.23 -5.87 -7.24
C LEU A 92 -8.20 -5.49 -8.38
N LEU A 93 -9.51 -5.52 -8.12
CA LEU A 93 -10.52 -5.11 -9.10
C LEU A 93 -10.37 -3.63 -9.47
N PHE A 94 -10.04 -2.77 -8.50
CA PHE A 94 -9.72 -1.37 -8.77
C PHE A 94 -8.46 -1.19 -9.60
N ASP A 95 -7.39 -1.94 -9.31
CA ASP A 95 -6.17 -1.93 -10.12
C ASP A 95 -6.48 -2.36 -11.56
N VAL A 96 -7.33 -3.38 -11.77
CA VAL A 96 -7.79 -3.82 -13.10
C VAL A 96 -8.55 -2.71 -13.81
N TYR A 97 -9.55 -2.12 -13.16
CA TYR A 97 -10.36 -1.04 -13.74
C TYR A 97 -9.49 0.17 -14.11
N LEU A 98 -8.64 0.65 -13.21
CA LEU A 98 -7.79 1.81 -13.45
C LEU A 98 -6.75 1.54 -14.54
N THR A 99 -6.25 0.31 -14.64
CA THR A 99 -5.30 -0.07 -15.70
C THR A 99 -5.99 -0.12 -17.06
N TRP A 100 -7.19 -0.70 -17.13
CA TRP A 100 -8.02 -0.69 -18.32
C TRP A 100 -8.38 0.73 -18.76
N ALA A 101 -8.89 1.57 -17.85
CA ALA A 101 -9.30 2.95 -18.16
C ALA A 101 -8.13 3.83 -18.63
N ARG A 102 -6.92 3.64 -18.08
CA ARG A 102 -5.71 4.32 -18.59
C ARG A 102 -5.37 3.89 -20.00
N LEU A 103 -5.53 2.60 -20.30
CA LEU A 103 -5.21 2.04 -21.62
C LEU A 103 -6.21 2.45 -22.68
N GLU A 104 -7.49 2.49 -22.36
CA GLU A 104 -8.53 2.99 -23.26
C GLU A 104 -8.24 4.45 -23.69
N LYS A 105 -7.83 5.30 -22.74
CA LYS A 105 -7.40 6.68 -23.04
C LYS A 105 -6.14 6.76 -23.91
N GLN A 106 -5.30 5.72 -23.92
CA GLN A 106 -4.12 5.63 -24.79
C GLN A 106 -4.44 5.00 -26.15
N MET A 107 -5.60 4.35 -26.29
CA MET A 107 -6.13 3.84 -27.56
C MET A 107 -6.78 4.95 -28.41
N VAL A 108 -7.03 6.13 -27.82
CA VAL A 108 -7.67 7.31 -28.44
C VAL A 108 -6.83 8.54 -28.07
N PRO A 109 -5.85 9.05 -28.87
CA PRO A 109 -6.09 9.70 -30.17
C PRO A 109 -4.91 9.72 -31.20
N ASP A 110 -5.23 10.02 -32.46
CA ASP A 110 -4.42 10.48 -33.60
C ASP A 110 -3.14 9.73 -34.06
N ALA A 111 -3.16 9.43 -35.38
CA ALA A 111 -2.06 9.08 -36.27
C ALA A 111 -1.57 7.61 -36.32
N ILE A 112 -1.87 7.02 -37.50
CA ILE A 112 -1.30 5.82 -38.15
C ILE A 112 -2.06 4.50 -37.90
N PRO A 113 -2.91 4.06 -38.87
CA PRO A 113 -3.48 2.72 -38.87
C PRO A 113 -2.34 1.70 -39.10
N GLY A 114 -2.06 0.87 -38.09
CA GLY A 114 -1.18 -0.31 -38.24
C GLY A 114 0.01 -0.42 -37.28
N ALA A 115 0.26 0.55 -36.40
CA ALA A 115 1.55 0.59 -35.66
C ALA A 115 1.55 0.04 -34.22
N SER A 116 0.41 -0.09 -33.52
CA SER A 116 0.43 -0.50 -32.10
C SER A 116 -0.16 -1.89 -31.87
N ASN A 117 0.62 -2.79 -31.26
CA ASN A 117 0.14 -4.09 -30.75
C ASN A 117 -1.03 -3.93 -29.75
N LEU A 118 -1.23 -2.73 -29.21
CA LEU A 118 -2.36 -2.35 -28.35
C LEU A 118 -3.71 -2.39 -29.08
N GLY A 119 -3.75 -1.99 -30.35
CA GLY A 119 -4.97 -2.09 -31.18
C GLY A 119 -5.41 -3.54 -31.42
N LYS A 120 -4.45 -4.48 -31.50
CA LYS A 120 -4.74 -5.92 -31.60
C LYS A 120 -5.38 -6.46 -30.32
N LEU A 121 -4.96 -5.97 -29.15
CA LEU A 121 -5.60 -6.32 -27.87
C LEU A 121 -7.04 -5.80 -27.78
N SER A 122 -7.29 -4.59 -28.31
CA SER A 122 -8.64 -4.01 -28.36
C SER A 122 -9.60 -4.76 -29.31
N GLN A 123 -9.08 -5.45 -30.32
CA GLN A 123 -9.90 -6.24 -31.25
C GLN A 123 -10.21 -7.65 -30.72
N GLN A 124 -9.63 -8.06 -29.60
CA GLN A 124 -9.93 -9.35 -28.99
C GLN A 124 -11.30 -9.34 -28.30
N PRO A 125 -11.95 -10.51 -28.17
CA PRO A 125 -13.14 -10.66 -27.35
C PRO A 125 -12.93 -10.12 -25.93
N ILE A 126 -13.95 -9.43 -25.41
CA ILE A 126 -13.91 -8.70 -24.15
C ILE A 126 -13.45 -9.55 -22.95
N VAL A 127 -13.76 -10.85 -22.96
CA VAL A 127 -13.35 -11.81 -21.93
C VAL A 127 -11.83 -11.96 -21.86
N PHE A 128 -11.16 -12.07 -23.02
CA PHE A 128 -9.72 -12.22 -23.08
C PHE A 128 -9.01 -10.93 -22.67
N GLN A 129 -9.55 -9.77 -23.04
CA GLN A 129 -9.07 -8.47 -22.60
C GLN A 129 -9.10 -8.33 -21.07
N TYR A 130 -10.23 -8.64 -20.43
CA TYR A 130 -10.34 -8.57 -18.96
C TYR A 130 -9.50 -9.63 -18.24
N LEU A 131 -9.42 -10.85 -18.78
CA LEU A 131 -8.57 -11.90 -18.21
C LEU A 131 -7.10 -11.50 -18.25
N PHE A 132 -6.65 -10.89 -19.35
CA PHE A 132 -5.30 -10.34 -19.47
C PHE A 132 -5.03 -9.27 -18.40
N PHE A 133 -5.92 -8.28 -18.23
CA PHE A 133 -5.75 -7.25 -17.21
C PHE A 133 -5.78 -7.80 -15.79
N LEU A 134 -6.63 -8.80 -15.54
CA LEU A 134 -6.68 -9.48 -14.26
C LEU A 134 -5.36 -10.18 -13.94
N ILE A 135 -4.82 -10.96 -14.89
CA ILE A 135 -3.54 -11.66 -14.73
C ILE A 135 -2.40 -10.64 -14.55
N PHE A 136 -2.36 -9.60 -15.38
CA PHE A 136 -1.36 -8.53 -15.29
C PHE A 136 -1.36 -7.87 -13.91
N CYS A 137 -2.53 -7.46 -13.41
CA CYS A 137 -2.66 -6.80 -12.10
C CYS A 137 -2.39 -7.77 -10.94
N ALA A 138 -2.83 -9.02 -11.05
CA ALA A 138 -2.61 -10.05 -10.04
C ALA A 138 -1.13 -10.40 -9.90
N LEU A 139 -0.42 -10.64 -11.01
CA LEU A 139 1.02 -10.91 -11.00
C LEU A 139 1.82 -9.71 -10.51
N SER A 140 1.48 -8.50 -10.95
CA SER A 140 2.11 -7.27 -10.50
C SER A 140 1.95 -7.05 -8.98
N THR A 141 0.76 -7.34 -8.46
CA THR A 141 0.46 -7.24 -7.02
C THR A 141 1.17 -8.35 -6.24
N ALA A 142 1.12 -9.59 -6.73
CA ALA A 142 1.83 -10.71 -6.13
C ALA A 142 3.34 -10.45 -6.07
N ALA A 143 3.94 -9.90 -7.13
CA ALA A 143 5.36 -9.53 -7.18
C ALA A 143 5.72 -8.53 -6.08
N PHE A 144 4.92 -7.47 -5.91
CA PHE A 144 5.10 -6.49 -4.84
C PHE A 144 5.07 -7.13 -3.45
N HIS A 145 4.07 -7.98 -3.16
CA HIS A 145 3.92 -8.60 -1.85
C HIS A 145 4.98 -9.69 -1.59
N VAL A 146 5.25 -10.56 -2.56
CA VAL A 146 6.19 -11.67 -2.42
C VAL A 146 7.62 -11.16 -2.26
N SER A 147 8.01 -10.13 -3.01
CA SER A 147 9.35 -9.54 -2.89
C SER A 147 9.59 -8.94 -1.50
N ILE A 148 8.65 -8.15 -0.97
CA ILE A 148 8.79 -7.57 0.37
C ILE A 148 8.78 -8.67 1.44
N ARG A 149 7.86 -9.65 1.35
CA ARG A 149 7.84 -10.80 2.28
C ARG A 149 9.15 -11.59 2.25
N PHE A 150 9.73 -11.78 1.07
CA PHE A 150 11.02 -12.44 0.92
C PHE A 150 12.11 -11.63 1.63
N LEU A 151 12.17 -10.31 1.42
CA LEU A 151 13.16 -9.44 2.05
C LEU A 151 12.99 -9.33 3.57
N THR A 152 11.78 -9.45 4.12
CA THR A 152 11.54 -9.29 5.56
C THR A 152 11.57 -10.61 6.34
N SER A 153 11.07 -11.69 5.73
CA SER A 153 10.74 -12.93 6.45
C SER A 153 11.52 -14.15 5.98
N SER A 154 12.21 -14.09 4.83
CA SER A 154 13.02 -15.22 4.34
C SER A 154 14.33 -15.35 5.12
N ALA A 155 14.79 -16.59 5.25
CA ALA A 155 16.12 -16.88 5.77
C ALA A 155 17.25 -16.35 4.89
N PHE A 156 17.01 -16.38 3.58
CA PHE A 156 17.95 -15.99 2.54
C PHE A 156 17.85 -14.51 2.19
N SER A 157 17.14 -13.72 3.00
CA SER A 157 17.06 -12.28 2.77
C SER A 157 18.46 -11.66 2.89
N PRO A 158 18.89 -10.85 1.90
CA PRO A 158 20.15 -10.12 2.00
C PRO A 158 20.16 -9.18 3.21
N LEU A 159 19.01 -8.65 3.63
CA LEU A 159 18.90 -7.75 4.78
C LEU A 159 19.18 -8.47 6.11
N ASN A 160 18.73 -9.72 6.21
CA ASN A 160 19.01 -10.57 7.37
C ASN A 160 20.47 -11.04 7.36
N LEU A 161 21.01 -11.40 6.18
CA LEU A 161 22.39 -11.83 6.02
C LEU A 161 23.40 -10.71 6.34
N LEU A 162 23.09 -9.46 5.96
CA LEU A 162 23.90 -8.28 6.24
C LEU A 162 23.67 -7.71 7.66
N GLY A 163 22.79 -8.31 8.46
CA GLY A 163 22.48 -7.85 9.82
C GLY A 163 21.75 -6.51 9.91
N ILE A 164 21.15 -6.03 8.81
CA ILE A 164 20.48 -4.73 8.72
C ILE A 164 19.07 -4.78 9.33
N LEU A 165 18.36 -5.90 9.14
CA LEU A 165 17.00 -6.09 9.64
C LEU A 165 16.85 -7.51 10.21
N PRO A 166 16.39 -7.69 11.46
CA PRO A 166 16.11 -9.01 11.99
C PRO A 166 14.96 -9.66 11.23
N ARG A 167 15.01 -10.99 11.09
CA ARG A 167 13.94 -11.75 10.43
C ARG A 167 12.59 -11.52 11.11
N TYR A 168 11.62 -11.07 10.32
CA TYR A 168 10.24 -10.96 10.77
C TYR A 168 9.49 -12.28 10.61
N THR A 169 8.96 -12.84 11.70
CA THR A 169 8.39 -14.20 11.73
C THR A 169 6.98 -14.32 11.17
N ARG A 170 6.29 -13.20 10.92
CA ARG A 170 4.87 -13.15 10.54
C ARG A 170 4.67 -12.57 9.13
N PRO A 171 4.92 -13.35 8.07
CA PRO A 171 4.88 -12.85 6.69
C PRO A 171 3.49 -12.41 6.22
N ASN A 172 2.39 -12.99 6.73
CA ASN A 172 1.05 -12.59 6.29
C ASN A 172 0.67 -11.21 6.82
N SER A 173 1.15 -10.87 8.03
CA SER A 173 1.01 -9.55 8.61
C SER A 173 1.65 -8.44 7.75
N VAL A 174 2.76 -8.73 7.06
CA VAL A 174 3.39 -7.82 6.09
C VAL A 174 2.43 -7.54 4.93
N SER A 175 1.81 -8.59 4.37
CA SER A 175 0.81 -8.41 3.32
C SER A 175 -0.41 -7.64 3.81
N THR A 176 -0.90 -7.93 5.02
CA THR A 176 -2.02 -7.19 5.62
C THR A 176 -1.70 -5.71 5.73
N ALA A 177 -0.52 -5.35 6.24
CA ALA A 177 -0.08 -3.96 6.35
C ALA A 177 -0.07 -3.26 4.99
N LEU A 178 0.50 -3.91 3.97
CA LEU A 178 0.60 -3.37 2.61
C LEU A 178 -0.76 -3.22 1.92
N LEU A 179 -1.71 -4.13 2.15
CA LEU A 179 -3.07 -4.04 1.61
C LEU A 179 -3.84 -2.90 2.27
N VAL A 180 -3.76 -2.80 3.60
CA VAL A 180 -4.40 -1.73 4.38
C VAL A 180 -3.82 -0.37 3.98
N SER A 181 -2.51 -0.23 3.86
CA SER A 181 -1.86 1.01 3.42
C SER A 181 -2.14 1.37 1.96
N SER A 182 -2.44 0.37 1.12
CA SER A 182 -2.83 0.60 -0.28
C SER A 182 -4.32 0.97 -0.44
N SER A 183 -5.09 1.12 0.63
CA SER A 183 -6.51 1.52 0.59
C SER A 183 -6.75 2.88 -0.08
N THR A 184 -5.72 3.75 -0.13
CA THR A 184 -5.78 5.03 -0.87
C THR A 184 -5.95 4.85 -2.39
N LYS A 185 -5.68 3.66 -2.94
CA LYS A 185 -5.99 3.36 -4.34
C LYS A 185 -7.47 3.41 -4.69
N LEU A 186 -8.35 3.44 -3.70
CA LEU A 186 -9.80 3.56 -3.89
C LEU A 186 -10.27 5.01 -4.12
N PHE A 187 -9.44 6.00 -3.81
CA PHE A 187 -9.81 7.42 -3.99
C PHE A 187 -10.20 7.84 -5.41
N PRO A 188 -9.67 7.26 -6.50
CA PRO A 188 -10.09 7.59 -7.85
C PRO A 188 -11.57 7.30 -8.11
N ILE A 189 -12.26 6.50 -7.28
CA ILE A 189 -13.72 6.38 -7.31
C ILE A 189 -14.38 7.75 -7.13
N LEU A 190 -13.87 8.56 -6.21
CA LEU A 190 -14.39 9.90 -5.96
C LEU A 190 -14.13 10.82 -7.16
N MET A 191 -13.07 10.54 -7.94
CA MET A 191 -12.77 11.24 -9.20
C MET A 191 -13.69 10.82 -10.35
N VAL A 192 -14.43 9.71 -10.23
CA VAL A 192 -15.49 9.37 -11.20
C VAL A 192 -16.71 10.28 -10.99
N ILE A 193 -16.94 10.73 -9.75
CA ILE A 193 -18.07 11.59 -9.39
C ILE A 193 -17.74 13.06 -9.66
N TRP A 194 -16.46 13.45 -9.54
CA TRP A 194 -16.02 14.84 -9.61
C TRP A 194 -14.90 15.02 -10.66
N ASP A 195 -15.07 15.98 -11.56
CA ASP A 195 -14.06 16.35 -12.55
C ASP A 195 -12.87 17.06 -11.87
N TYR A 196 -11.90 16.28 -11.40
CA TYR A 196 -10.61 16.79 -10.94
C TYR A 196 -9.61 16.83 -12.10
N ASP A 197 -8.73 17.83 -12.13
CA ASP A 197 -7.64 17.93 -13.12
C ASP A 197 -6.82 16.63 -13.15
N VAL A 198 -7.00 15.91 -14.26
CA VAL A 198 -6.81 14.45 -14.41
C VAL A 198 -5.35 13.94 -14.24
N PRO A 199 -4.27 14.71 -14.53
CA PRO A 199 -2.90 14.21 -14.36
C PRO A 199 -2.24 14.53 -13.01
N ALA A 200 -2.48 15.73 -12.44
CA ALA A 200 -1.82 16.15 -11.20
C ALA A 200 -2.35 15.37 -9.98
N SER A 201 -3.65 15.11 -9.98
CA SER A 201 -4.35 14.41 -8.92
C SER A 201 -4.02 12.91 -8.89
N ALA A 202 -3.94 12.26 -10.06
CA ALA A 202 -3.49 10.87 -10.19
C ALA A 202 -2.05 10.66 -9.71
N ARG A 203 -1.13 11.60 -10.04
CA ARG A 203 0.26 11.57 -9.56
C ARG A 203 0.32 11.70 -8.04
N SER A 204 -0.39 12.68 -7.48
CA SER A 204 -0.42 12.92 -6.03
C SER A 204 -0.90 11.70 -5.25
N LEU A 205 -1.92 11.01 -5.78
CA LEU A 205 -2.41 9.78 -5.18
C LEU A 205 -1.37 8.64 -5.23
N GLY A 206 -0.62 8.52 -6.35
CA GLY A 206 0.48 7.57 -6.46
C GLY A 206 1.53 7.76 -5.37
N TRP A 207 1.96 9.01 -5.15
CA TRP A 207 2.88 9.38 -4.06
C TRP A 207 2.30 9.07 -2.68
N ALA A 208 1.02 9.36 -2.47
CA ALA A 208 0.34 9.05 -1.22
C ALA A 208 0.35 7.55 -0.92
N VAL A 209 0.08 6.69 -1.90
CA VAL A 209 0.16 5.22 -1.75
C VAL A 209 1.59 4.79 -1.35
N VAL A 210 2.61 5.32 -2.01
CA VAL A 210 4.01 4.99 -1.71
C VAL A 210 4.38 5.44 -0.29
N ALA A 211 4.04 6.67 0.08
CA ALA A 211 4.28 7.19 1.44
C ALA A 211 3.58 6.34 2.50
N ASN A 212 2.33 5.94 2.24
CA ASN A 212 1.55 5.11 3.15
C ASN A 212 2.17 3.72 3.33
N ASN A 213 2.64 3.11 2.24
CA ASN A 213 3.35 1.83 2.28
C ASN A 213 4.67 1.93 3.07
N VAL A 214 5.43 3.02 2.91
CA VAL A 214 6.67 3.26 3.66
C VAL A 214 6.38 3.38 5.16
N GLU A 215 5.38 4.17 5.56
CA GLU A 215 5.04 4.32 6.98
C GLU A 215 4.51 3.01 7.57
N ALA A 216 3.69 2.27 6.82
CA ALA A 216 3.20 0.96 7.26
C ALA A 216 4.34 -0.03 7.51
N LEU A 217 5.32 -0.11 6.60
CA LEU A 217 6.50 -0.97 6.76
C LEU A 217 7.36 -0.55 7.95
N ARG A 218 7.59 0.76 8.11
CA ARG A 218 8.33 1.32 9.24
C ARG A 218 7.67 0.99 10.57
N ILE A 219 6.35 1.16 10.67
CA ILE A 219 5.60 0.88 11.91
C ILE A 219 5.58 -0.60 12.21
N LEU A 220 5.38 -1.46 11.21
CA LEU A 220 5.28 -2.91 11.38
C LEU A 220 6.62 -3.55 11.76
N LEU A 221 7.70 -3.16 11.09
CA LEU A 221 9.04 -3.74 11.24
C LEU A 221 9.88 -3.03 12.30
N ASP A 222 9.39 -1.92 12.84
CA ASP A 222 10.10 -1.02 13.75
C ASP A 222 11.51 -0.66 13.28
N CYS A 223 11.62 -0.28 12.00
CA CYS A 223 12.89 -0.03 11.33
C CYS A 223 13.10 1.46 10.99
N ASN A 224 14.33 1.79 10.56
CA ASN A 224 14.65 3.14 10.10
C ASN A 224 13.93 3.47 8.79
N TYR A 225 13.61 4.75 8.57
CA TYR A 225 12.96 5.22 7.34
C TYR A 225 13.71 4.79 6.08
N VAL A 226 15.04 4.83 6.09
CA VAL A 226 15.87 4.40 4.95
C VAL A 226 15.58 2.94 4.57
N ILE A 227 15.48 2.05 5.55
CA ILE A 227 15.20 0.62 5.31
C ILE A 227 13.79 0.45 4.77
N ALA A 228 12.80 1.15 5.35
CA ALA A 228 11.42 1.11 4.87
C ALA A 228 11.30 1.62 3.43
N CYS A 229 12.01 2.71 3.07
CA CYS A 229 12.09 3.22 1.71
C CYS A 229 12.73 2.20 0.77
N LEU A 230 13.86 1.59 1.15
CA LEU A 230 14.51 0.56 0.34
C LEU A 230 13.61 -0.65 0.07
N LEU A 231 12.86 -1.11 1.08
CA LEU A 231 11.87 -2.19 0.94
C LEU A 231 10.74 -1.80 -0.03
N ALA A 232 10.20 -0.59 0.10
CA ALA A 232 9.16 -0.08 -0.79
C ALA A 232 9.66 0.05 -2.24
N ILE A 233 10.89 0.55 -2.44
CA ILE A 233 11.54 0.67 -3.75
C ILE A 233 11.78 -0.72 -4.35
N ALA A 234 12.30 -1.68 -3.58
CA ALA A 234 12.52 -3.04 -4.05
C ALA A 234 11.20 -3.72 -4.47
N GLY A 235 10.13 -3.52 -3.70
CA GLY A 235 8.80 -3.98 -4.05
C GLY A 235 8.28 -3.33 -5.34
N ALA A 236 8.42 -2.02 -5.48
CA ALA A 236 8.00 -1.28 -6.68
C ALA A 236 8.79 -1.69 -7.92
N ALA A 237 10.10 -1.90 -7.78
CA ALA A 237 10.96 -2.42 -8.83
C ALA A 237 10.55 -3.84 -9.25
N SER A 238 10.28 -4.73 -8.30
CA SER A 238 9.78 -6.08 -8.58
C SER A 238 8.44 -6.05 -9.34
N ARG A 239 7.49 -5.20 -8.91
CA ARG A 239 6.23 -4.97 -9.61
C ARG A 239 6.46 -4.50 -11.04
N TRP A 240 7.36 -3.54 -11.25
CA TRP A 240 7.71 -3.01 -12.57
C TRP A 240 8.33 -4.08 -13.48
N VAL A 241 9.31 -4.84 -12.98
CA VAL A 241 9.96 -5.93 -13.74
C VAL A 241 8.94 -6.98 -14.17
N VAL A 242 8.08 -7.45 -13.26
CA VAL A 242 7.06 -8.45 -13.58
C VAL A 242 6.02 -7.89 -14.56
N GLY A 243 5.58 -6.64 -14.37
CA GLY A 243 4.70 -5.96 -15.31
C GLY A 243 5.29 -5.90 -16.72
N ARG A 244 6.57 -5.52 -16.84
CA ARG A 244 7.29 -5.52 -18.13
C ARG A 244 7.40 -6.91 -18.74
N ALA A 245 7.73 -7.92 -17.94
CA ALA A 245 7.80 -9.30 -18.42
C ALA A 245 6.46 -9.80 -18.97
N VAL A 246 5.34 -9.46 -18.31
CA VAL A 246 3.98 -9.82 -18.77
C VAL A 246 3.64 -9.10 -20.09
N LEU A 247 3.97 -7.82 -20.21
CA LEU A 247 3.76 -7.05 -21.45
C LEU A 247 4.60 -7.59 -22.61
N LEU A 248 5.88 -7.92 -22.36
CA LEU A 248 6.76 -8.54 -23.35
C LEU A 248 6.23 -9.91 -23.80
N ALA A 249 5.79 -10.75 -22.86
CA ALA A 249 5.21 -12.07 -23.16
C ALA A 249 3.93 -11.96 -24.00
N ALA A 250 3.18 -10.87 -23.86
CA ALA A 250 1.98 -10.58 -24.66
C ALA A 250 2.27 -9.89 -26.00
N GLY A 251 3.54 -9.65 -26.35
CA GLY A 251 3.92 -8.94 -27.58
C GLY A 251 3.63 -7.43 -27.55
N LEU A 252 3.47 -6.85 -26.36
CA LEU A 252 3.17 -5.43 -26.11
C LEU A 252 4.42 -4.66 -25.65
N ALA A 253 5.59 -5.01 -26.21
CA ALA A 253 6.90 -4.48 -25.80
C ALA A 253 7.00 -2.94 -25.91
N ASP A 254 6.44 -2.36 -26.97
CA ASP A 254 6.47 -0.91 -27.24
C ASP A 254 5.59 -0.08 -26.30
N VAL A 255 4.81 -0.73 -25.42
CA VAL A 255 3.99 -0.01 -24.45
C VAL A 255 4.81 0.31 -23.21
N ASP A 256 5.85 1.12 -23.39
CA ASP A 256 6.70 1.66 -22.31
C ASP A 256 5.88 2.49 -21.29
N SER A 257 4.69 2.99 -21.68
CA SER A 257 3.90 3.91 -20.85
C SER A 257 3.01 3.27 -19.76
N ILE A 258 2.74 1.96 -19.79
CA ILE A 258 1.82 1.30 -18.83
C ILE A 258 2.44 1.19 -17.43
N GLY A 259 3.76 1.01 -17.34
CA GLY A 259 4.49 0.88 -16.08
C GLY A 259 5.28 2.12 -15.66
N GLU A 260 5.55 3.05 -16.58
CA GLU A 260 6.47 4.17 -16.36
C GLU A 260 5.83 5.43 -15.77
N SER A 261 4.50 5.59 -15.84
CA SER A 261 3.85 6.86 -15.49
C SER A 261 3.82 7.22 -13.99
N GLY A 262 4.25 6.34 -13.08
CA GLY A 262 4.26 6.63 -11.64
C GLY A 262 5.42 6.06 -10.82
N VAL A 263 6.41 5.39 -11.42
CA VAL A 263 7.57 4.86 -10.65
C VAL A 263 8.89 5.17 -11.35
N ALA A 264 8.97 5.02 -12.67
CA ALA A 264 10.16 5.38 -13.45
C ALA A 264 10.25 6.90 -13.72
N ALA A 265 9.13 7.56 -14.06
CA ALA A 265 9.06 9.02 -14.13
C ALA A 265 9.29 9.67 -12.75
N ASP A 266 8.74 9.07 -11.70
CA ASP A 266 8.89 9.51 -10.31
C ASP A 266 10.29 9.21 -9.75
N GLY A 267 10.94 8.12 -10.16
CA GLY A 267 12.34 7.81 -9.85
C GLY A 267 13.33 8.75 -10.55
N LYS A 268 13.06 9.11 -11.82
CA LYS A 268 13.82 10.16 -12.54
C LYS A 268 13.61 11.54 -11.88
N ALA A 269 12.39 11.86 -11.44
CA ALA A 269 12.10 13.10 -10.73
C ALA A 269 12.75 13.14 -9.33
N LEU A 270 12.68 12.05 -8.55
CA LEU A 270 13.37 11.92 -7.26
C LEU A 270 14.89 11.99 -7.41
N TRP A 271 15.45 11.35 -8.43
CA TRP A 271 16.87 11.43 -8.74
C TRP A 271 17.28 12.84 -9.13
N ALA A 272 16.48 13.52 -9.97
CA ALA A 272 16.71 14.92 -10.31
C ALA A 272 16.62 15.84 -9.08
N LEU A 273 15.67 15.60 -8.18
CA LEU A 273 15.46 16.39 -6.96
C LEU A 273 16.56 16.11 -5.91
N LEU A 274 17.03 14.86 -5.81
CA LEU A 274 18.20 14.49 -4.99
C LEU A 274 19.50 15.09 -5.54
N MET A 275 19.68 15.08 -6.86
CA MET A 275 20.82 15.72 -7.50
C MET A 275 20.78 17.24 -7.31
N TYR A 276 19.61 17.86 -7.45
CA TYR A 276 19.41 19.28 -7.18
C TYR A 276 19.66 19.64 -5.70
N ALA A 277 19.16 18.82 -4.76
CA ALA A 277 19.41 19.02 -3.34
C ALA A 277 20.89 18.82 -2.97
N LYS A 278 21.56 17.86 -3.61
CA LYS A 278 23.01 17.61 -3.45
C LYS A 278 23.83 18.77 -4.02
N GLU A 279 23.45 19.32 -5.17
CA GLU A 279 24.09 20.51 -5.75
C GLU A 279 23.86 21.75 -4.88
N TRP A 280 22.64 21.93 -4.36
CA TRP A 280 22.30 23.03 -3.46
C TRP A 280 23.08 22.93 -2.13
N ALA A 281 23.17 21.74 -1.54
CA ALA A 281 23.99 21.49 -0.36
C ALA A 281 25.50 21.68 -0.64
N GLY A 282 25.97 21.31 -1.83
CA GLY A 282 27.35 21.58 -2.27
C GLY A 282 27.65 23.07 -2.40
N ARG A 283 26.69 23.89 -2.85
CA ARG A 283 26.84 25.35 -2.91
C ARG A 283 26.90 26.02 -1.53
N LEU A 284 26.25 25.44 -0.52
CA LEU A 284 26.33 25.91 0.86
C LEU A 284 27.62 25.51 1.59
N ALA A 285 28.34 24.50 1.10
CA ALA A 285 29.59 24.04 1.69
C ALA A 285 30.84 24.76 1.13
N VAL A 286 30.68 25.57 0.08
CA VAL A 286 31.76 26.31 -0.62
C VAL A 286 31.64 27.83 -0.44
N GLY A 287 30.65 28.31 0.33
CA GLY A 287 30.54 29.70 0.78
C GLY A 287 30.71 29.80 2.28
#